data_AF-A0A2V2FPX1-F1
#
_entry.id   AF-A0A2V2FPX1-F1
#
_cell.length_a   1.000
_cell.length_b   1.000
_cell.length_c   1.000
_cell.angle_alpha   90.00
_cell.angle_beta   90.00
_cell.angle_gamma   90.00
#
_symmetry.space_group_name_H-M   'P 1'
#
loop_
_entity.id
_entity.type
_entity.pdbx_description
1 polymer ?
#
loop_
_entity_poly.entity_id
_entity_poly.type
_entity_poly.pdbx_seq_one_letter_code
_entity_poly.pdbx_strand_id
1 'polypeptide(L)'
;NDADFKDRKRQWNRILNYIENLSDKSHLILTGDFNHGVISSHINGYRFKPRQYFNYQMVVSDLKKRNITLFPMEGASYRGYMKIDHIATGEKITVNTAVYKDVFKDAVEIGTPDHSFIVASIKCA
;
A
#
# COMPACT_ATOMS: atom_id res chain seq x y z
N ASN A 1 -8.69 -16.37 6.39
CA ASN A 1 -8.53 -17.33 7.51
C ASN A 1 -7.24 -16.97 8.26
N ASP A 2 -6.97 -17.55 9.44
CA ASP A 2 -5.78 -17.19 10.23
C ASP A 2 -4.44 -17.59 9.58
N ALA A 3 -4.41 -18.67 8.80
CA ALA A 3 -3.20 -19.14 8.12
C ALA A 3 -2.76 -18.15 7.03
N ASP A 4 -3.72 -17.69 6.24
CA ASP A 4 -3.58 -16.68 5.19
C ASP A 4 -3.06 -15.34 5.76
N PHE A 5 -3.60 -14.88 6.90
CA PHE A 5 -3.05 -13.71 7.60
C PHE A 5 -1.62 -13.93 8.10
N LYS A 6 -1.32 -15.09 8.71
CA LYS A 6 0.03 -15.42 9.18
C LYS A 6 1.04 -15.44 8.04
N ASP A 7 0.64 -15.93 6.88
CA ASP A 7 1.51 -15.96 5.70
C ASP A 7 1.77 -14.55 5.15
N ARG A 8 0.73 -13.73 4.93
CA ARG A 8 0.90 -12.32 4.55
C ARG A 8 1.78 -11.56 5.53
N LYS A 9 1.59 -11.78 6.84
CA LYS A 9 2.45 -11.16 7.86
C LYS A 9 3.90 -11.61 7.73
N ARG A 10 4.16 -12.88 7.41
CA ARG A 10 5.51 -13.39 7.16
C ARG A 10 6.14 -12.74 5.93
N GLN A 11 5.37 -12.58 4.85
CA GLN A 11 5.81 -11.88 3.64
C GLN A 11 6.13 -10.40 3.94
N TRP A 12 5.24 -9.71 4.67
CA TRP A 12 5.47 -8.33 5.10
C TRP A 12 6.73 -8.18 5.96
N ASN A 13 6.94 -9.07 6.93
CA ASN A 13 8.15 -9.05 7.75
C ASN A 13 9.42 -9.26 6.91
N ARG A 14 9.38 -10.06 5.84
CA ARG A 14 10.51 -10.21 4.91
C ARG A 14 10.81 -8.90 4.18
N ILE A 15 9.78 -8.17 3.73
CA ILE A 15 9.93 -6.85 3.11
C ILE A 15 10.55 -5.87 4.11
N LEU A 16 10.06 -5.83 5.36
CA LEU A 16 10.63 -4.96 6.39
C LEU A 16 12.10 -5.31 6.67
N ASN A 17 12.43 -6.60 6.80
CA ASN A 17 13.81 -7.02 6.99
C ASN A 17 14.70 -6.64 5.80
N TYR A 18 14.20 -6.77 4.57
CA TYR A 18 14.94 -6.33 3.38
C TYR A 18 15.22 -4.82 3.44
N ILE A 19 14.19 -4.02 3.72
CA ILE A 19 14.30 -2.57 3.87
C ILE A 19 15.34 -2.21 4.94
N GLU A 20 15.35 -2.89 6.10
CA GLU A 20 16.30 -2.59 7.17
C GLU A 20 17.76 -2.79 6.78
N ASN A 21 18.02 -3.73 5.88
CA ASN A 21 19.36 -4.05 5.39
C ASN A 21 19.81 -3.19 4.20
N LEU A 22 18.95 -2.31 3.69
CA LEU A 22 19.36 -1.34 2.68
C LEU A 22 20.30 -0.30 3.31
N SER A 23 21.43 -0.06 2.63
CA SER A 23 22.40 0.97 3.01
C SER A 23 21.83 2.39 2.89
N ASP A 24 20.89 2.59 1.96
CA ASP A 24 20.18 3.84 1.76
C ASP A 24 18.68 3.57 1.58
N LYS A 25 17.88 4.12 2.49
CA LYS A 25 16.42 4.04 2.50
C LYS A 25 15.78 5.34 2.02
N SER A 26 16.56 6.40 1.86
CA SER A 26 16.07 7.75 1.57
C SER A 26 15.56 7.89 0.13
N HIS A 27 16.12 7.13 -0.81
CA HIS A 27 15.70 7.05 -2.22
C HIS A 27 14.75 5.88 -2.53
N LEU A 28 14.12 5.29 -1.51
CA LEU A 28 13.23 4.15 -1.67
C LEU A 28 11.86 4.57 -2.24
N ILE A 29 11.34 3.76 -3.15
CA ILE A 29 9.93 3.76 -3.53
C ILE A 29 9.41 2.34 -3.32
N LEU A 30 8.35 2.20 -2.51
CA LEU A 30 7.62 0.97 -2.29
C LEU A 30 6.22 1.14 -2.87
N THR A 31 5.82 0.30 -3.83
CA THR A 31 4.50 0.41 -4.45
C THR A 31 3.95 -0.95 -4.87
N GLY A 32 2.63 -1.03 -4.99
CA GLY A 32 1.89 -2.22 -5.40
C GLY A 32 0.77 -2.58 -4.43
N ASP A 33 0.16 -3.75 -4.64
CA ASP A 33 -0.86 -4.33 -3.77
C ASP A 33 -0.23 -4.81 -2.45
N PHE A 34 -0.57 -4.15 -1.35
CA PHE A 34 -0.12 -4.54 -0.01
C PHE A 34 -1.05 -5.58 0.64
N ASN A 35 -2.19 -5.86 0.00
CA ASN A 35 -3.13 -6.93 0.32
C ASN A 35 -3.53 -6.97 1.80
N HIS A 36 -3.81 -5.78 2.34
CA HIS A 36 -4.36 -5.63 3.68
C HIS A 36 -5.90 -5.64 3.64
N GLY A 37 -6.55 -5.82 4.78
CA GLY A 37 -8.01 -5.80 4.88
C GLY A 37 -8.63 -4.41 4.69
N VAL A 38 -9.96 -4.32 4.69
CA VAL A 38 -10.69 -3.07 4.40
C VAL A 38 -10.27 -1.94 5.35
N ILE A 39 -10.04 -0.75 4.79
CA ILE A 39 -9.75 0.45 5.58
C ILE A 39 -11.08 1.05 6.04
N SER A 40 -11.36 1.01 7.34
CA SER A 40 -12.43 1.83 7.92
C SER A 40 -12.02 3.30 7.94
N SER A 41 -12.97 4.17 7.60
CA SER A 41 -12.85 5.63 7.70
C SER A 41 -12.79 6.16 9.14
N HIS A 42 -13.11 5.32 10.13
CA HIS A 42 -13.11 5.69 11.54
C HIS A 42 -12.14 4.79 12.30
N ILE A 43 -11.19 5.38 13.04
CA ILE A 43 -10.19 4.61 13.80
C ILE A 43 -10.83 3.72 14.89
N ASN A 44 -12.00 4.12 15.40
CA ASN A 44 -12.81 3.30 16.31
C ASN A 44 -13.37 2.04 15.62
N GLY A 45 -13.51 2.04 14.30
CA GLY A 45 -13.91 0.89 13.51
C GLY A 45 -12.93 -0.28 13.58
N TYR A 46 -11.70 -0.04 14.06
CA TYR A 46 -10.66 -1.05 14.26
C TYR A 46 -10.64 -1.61 15.68
N ARG A 47 -11.28 -0.93 16.65
CA ARG A 47 -11.24 -1.32 18.05
C ARG A 47 -11.95 -2.67 18.21
N PHE A 48 -11.29 -3.61 18.89
CA PHE A 48 -11.75 -4.98 19.10
C PHE A 48 -11.97 -5.80 17.81
N LYS A 49 -11.56 -5.30 16.64
CA LYS A 49 -11.62 -6.08 15.41
C LYS A 49 -10.38 -6.99 15.31
N PRO A 50 -10.54 -8.22 14.81
CA PRO A 50 -9.41 -9.11 14.60
C PRO A 50 -8.42 -8.50 13.59
N ARG A 51 -7.12 -8.50 13.94
CA ARG A 51 -6.04 -7.95 13.11
C ARG A 51 -5.96 -8.58 11.71
N GLN A 52 -6.43 -9.82 11.56
CA GLN A 52 -6.47 -10.52 10.28
C GLN A 52 -7.35 -9.84 9.22
N TYR A 53 -8.29 -8.98 9.64
CA TYR A 53 -9.20 -8.26 8.74
C TYR A 53 -8.90 -6.76 8.67
N PHE A 54 -8.01 -6.25 9.53
CA PHE A 54 -7.79 -4.82 9.71
C PHE A 54 -6.35 -4.52 10.11
N ASN A 55 -5.42 -4.77 9.18
CA ASN A 55 -3.98 -4.65 9.38
C ASN A 55 -3.35 -3.41 8.72
N TYR A 56 -4.13 -2.51 8.11
CA TYR A 56 -3.61 -1.30 7.48
C TYR A 56 -2.81 -0.40 8.43
N GLN A 57 -3.29 -0.18 9.67
CA GLN A 57 -2.60 0.63 10.67
C GLN A 57 -1.26 0.03 11.08
N MET A 58 -1.13 -1.30 11.03
CA MET A 58 0.15 -1.96 11.28
C MET A 58 1.15 -1.60 10.19
N VAL A 59 0.74 -1.68 8.92
CA VAL A 59 1.58 -1.30 7.77
C VAL A 59 2.01 0.17 7.87
N VAL A 60 1.07 1.10 8.10
CA VAL A 60 1.38 2.53 8.28
C VAL A 60 2.35 2.76 9.44
N SER A 61 2.15 2.08 10.57
CA SER A 61 3.03 2.21 11.74
C SER A 61 4.43 1.67 11.46
N ASP A 62 4.54 0.52 10.79
CA ASP A 62 5.82 -0.12 10.48
C ASP A 62 6.65 0.69 9.49
N LEU A 63 6.01 1.30 8.48
CA LEU A 63 6.67 2.19 7.53
C LEU A 63 7.13 3.49 8.21
N LYS A 64 6.25 4.11 9.02
CA LYS A 64 6.58 5.36 9.72
C LYS A 64 7.79 5.22 10.65
N LYS A 65 7.93 4.08 11.34
CA LYS A 65 9.11 3.79 12.20
C LYS A 65 10.44 3.72 11.43
N ARG A 66 10.38 3.60 10.11
CA ARG A 66 11.53 3.46 9.20
C ARG A 66 11.75 4.71 8.35
N ASN A 67 11.09 5.82 8.70
CA ASN A 67 11.07 7.06 7.92
C ASN A 67 10.60 6.85 6.48
N ILE A 68 9.70 5.89 6.26
CA ILE A 68 9.02 5.68 4.99
C ILE A 68 7.60 6.23 5.13
N THR A 69 7.25 7.15 4.25
CA THR A 69 5.96 7.83 4.26
C THR A 69 5.04 7.19 3.24
N LEU A 70 3.91 6.64 3.70
CA LEU A 70 2.83 6.19 2.82
C LEU A 70 2.07 7.41 2.29
N PHE A 71 1.92 7.54 0.98
CA PHE A 71 1.17 8.64 0.38
C PHE A 71 -0.34 8.42 0.55
N PRO A 72 -1.09 9.41 1.06
CA PRO A 72 -2.53 9.29 1.20
C PRO A 72 -3.21 9.43 -0.16
N MET A 73 -3.60 8.30 -0.76
CA MET A 73 -4.42 8.29 -1.98
C MET A 73 -5.91 8.47 -1.67
N GLU A 74 -6.75 8.85 -2.63
CA GLU A 74 -8.21 8.87 -2.48
C GLU A 74 -8.86 7.79 -3.36
N GLY A 75 -10.03 7.30 -2.95
CA GLY A 75 -10.76 6.24 -3.65
C GLY A 75 -10.33 4.82 -3.30
N ALA A 76 -10.64 3.87 -4.18
CA ALA A 76 -10.36 2.44 -4.03
C ALA A 76 -9.65 1.91 -5.27
N SER A 77 -8.66 1.04 -5.06
CA SER A 77 -7.95 0.38 -6.15
C SER A 77 -8.62 -0.92 -6.59
N TYR A 78 -9.40 -1.55 -5.71
CA TYR A 78 -10.00 -2.86 -5.97
C TYR A 78 -11.48 -2.91 -5.58
N ARG A 79 -12.32 -3.47 -6.47
CA ARG A 79 -13.78 -3.69 -6.29
C ARG A 79 -14.61 -2.48 -5.86
N GLY A 80 -14.09 -1.25 -5.97
CA GLY A 80 -14.77 -0.01 -5.58
C GLY A 80 -14.82 0.27 -4.08
N TYR A 81 -14.30 -0.60 -3.21
CA TYR A 81 -14.30 -0.39 -1.75
C TYR A 81 -13.00 -0.79 -1.06
N MET A 82 -12.06 -1.43 -1.77
CA MET A 82 -10.76 -1.82 -1.22
C MET A 82 -9.66 -0.90 -1.74
N LYS A 83 -8.96 -0.26 -0.81
CA LYS A 83 -7.81 0.62 -1.07
C LYS A 83 -6.55 -0.09 -0.62
N ILE A 84 -6.05 -1.00 -1.44
CA ILE A 84 -5.00 -1.96 -1.07
C ILE A 84 -3.70 -1.76 -1.86
N ASP A 85 -3.76 -1.02 -2.96
CA ASP A 85 -2.58 -0.61 -3.73
C ASP A 85 -2.08 0.74 -3.22
N HIS A 86 -0.80 0.81 -2.86
CA HIS A 86 -0.22 2.02 -2.29
C HIS A 86 1.09 2.43 -2.95
N ILE A 87 1.51 3.65 -2.66
CA ILE A 87 2.86 4.15 -2.88
C ILE A 87 3.39 4.72 -1.55
N ALA A 88 4.60 4.32 -1.17
CA ALA A 88 5.31 4.81 -0.01
C ALA A 88 6.75 5.17 -0.39
N THR A 89 7.30 6.21 0.23
CA THR A 89 8.59 6.76 -0.18
C THR A 89 9.51 7.05 0.99
N GLY A 90 10.82 6.95 0.73
CA GLY A 90 11.86 7.47 1.63
C GLY A 90 11.94 9.00 1.61
N GLU A 91 12.73 9.55 2.52
CA GLU A 91 12.79 11.00 2.81
C GLU A 91 13.25 11.88 1.64
N LYS A 92 13.94 11.34 0.63
CA LYS A 92 14.44 12.10 -0.54
C LYS A 92 13.50 12.03 -1.75
N ILE A 93 12.42 11.27 -1.66
CA ILE A 93 11.43 11.16 -2.74
C ILE A 93 10.11 11.81 -2.30
N THR A 94 9.72 12.84 -3.03
CA THR A 94 8.42 13.51 -2.87
C THR A 94 7.44 12.96 -3.91
N VAL A 95 6.26 12.53 -3.44
CA VAL A 95 5.11 12.25 -4.30
C VAL A 95 4.29 13.53 -4.44
N ASN A 96 4.28 14.12 -5.63
CA ASN A 96 3.51 15.34 -5.90
C ASN A 96 2.03 15.01 -6.07
N THR A 97 1.74 13.95 -6.83
CA THR A 97 0.39 13.44 -7.06
C THR A 97 0.43 11.92 -7.17
N ALA A 98 -0.63 11.26 -6.71
CA ALA A 98 -0.90 9.85 -7.02
C ALA A 98 -2.40 9.61 -7.05
N VAL A 99 -2.89 8.97 -8.11
CA VAL A 99 -4.32 8.68 -8.31
C VAL A 99 -4.53 7.25 -8.79
N TYR A 100 -5.68 6.67 -8.45
CA TYR A 100 -6.14 5.45 -9.10
C TYR A 100 -6.73 5.79 -10.46
N LYS A 101 -6.26 5.13 -11.51
CA LYS A 101 -6.74 5.32 -12.87
C LYS A 101 -6.92 3.98 -13.57
N ASP A 102 -8.07 3.81 -14.21
CA ASP A 102 -8.23 2.74 -15.18
C ASP A 102 -7.65 3.21 -16.53
N VAL A 103 -6.47 2.72 -16.86
CA VAL A 103 -5.77 3.05 -18.11
C VAL A 103 -6.15 2.12 -19.26
N PHE A 104 -6.84 1.01 -18.98
CA PHE A 104 -7.19 -0.02 -19.95
C PHE A 104 -8.71 -0.19 -20.13
N LYS A 105 -9.54 0.72 -19.58
CA LYS A 105 -11.00 0.70 -19.74
C LYS A 105 -11.49 0.55 -21.19
N ASP A 106 -10.69 0.99 -22.16
CA ASP A 106 -11.02 0.97 -23.60
C ASP A 106 -10.18 -0.07 -24.38
N ALA A 107 -9.35 -0.87 -23.69
CA ALA A 107 -8.49 -1.86 -24.33
C ALA A 107 -9.26 -3.15 -24.65
N VAL A 108 -9.08 -3.67 -25.87
CA VAL A 108 -9.91 -4.76 -26.42
C VAL A 108 -9.11 -6.06 -26.65
N GLU A 109 -7.78 -6.01 -26.54
CA GLU A 109 -6.89 -7.10 -26.98
C GLU A 109 -6.51 -8.08 -25.87
N ILE A 110 -6.40 -7.61 -24.62
CA ILE A 110 -6.03 -8.40 -23.43
C ILE A 110 -6.88 -7.91 -22.25
N GLY A 111 -7.39 -8.84 -21.43
CA GLY A 111 -8.41 -8.58 -20.42
C GLY A 111 -8.12 -7.42 -19.48
N THR A 112 -9.19 -6.79 -18.98
CA THR A 112 -9.11 -5.65 -18.06
C THR A 112 -8.62 -6.11 -16.67
N PRO A 113 -7.56 -5.50 -16.12
CA PRO A 113 -7.15 -5.75 -14.75
C PRO A 113 -8.28 -5.49 -13.76
N ASP A 114 -8.38 -6.30 -12.72
CA ASP A 114 -9.40 -6.15 -11.67
C ASP A 114 -9.03 -5.06 -10.64
N HIS A 115 -7.78 -4.57 -10.69
CA HIS A 115 -7.29 -3.41 -9.94
C HIS A 115 -7.12 -2.17 -10.83
N SER A 116 -7.37 -1.00 -10.26
CA SER A 116 -7.01 0.30 -10.85
C SER A 116 -5.52 0.58 -10.67
N PHE A 117 -4.91 1.25 -11.64
CA PHE A 117 -3.47 1.56 -11.63
C PHE A 117 -3.16 2.75 -10.74
N ILE A 118 -2.00 2.74 -10.08
CA ILE A 118 -1.43 3.94 -9.47
C ILE A 118 -0.71 4.72 -10.56
N VAL A 119 -1.20 5.92 -10.86
CA VAL A 119 -0.50 6.90 -11.69
C VAL A 119 0.02 8.00 -10.79
N ALA A 120 1.35 8.09 -10.65
CA ALA A 120 2.00 9.01 -9.74
C ALA A 120 3.01 9.92 -10.43
N SER A 121 3.07 11.18 -9.98
CA SER A 121 4.15 12.12 -10.28
C SER A 121 5.07 12.20 -9.07
N ILE A 122 6.33 11.87 -9.27
CA ILE A 122 7.36 11.83 -8.23
C ILE A 122 8.53 12.73 -8.57
N LYS A 123 9.20 13.23 -7.55
CA LYS A 123 10.43 14.01 -7.68
C LYS A 123 11.46 13.50 -6.68
N CYS A 124 12.68 13.31 -7.15
CA CYS A 124 13.85 13.12 -6.29
C CYS A 124 14.42 14.49 -5.93
N ALA A 125 14.67 14.71 -4.64
CA ALA A 125 15.33 15.90 -4.13
C ALA A 125 16.85 15.77 -4.18
#